data_AF-A0A8T3VS50-F1
#
_entry.id   AF-A0A8T3VS50-F1
#
_cell.length_a   1.000
_cell.length_b   1.000
_cell.length_c   1.000
_cell.angle_alpha   90.00
_cell.angle_beta   90.00
_cell.angle_gamma   90.00
#
_symmetry.space_group_name_H-M   'P 1'
#
loop_
_entity.id
_entity.type
_entity.pdbx_description
1 polymer ?
#
loop_
_entity_poly.entity_id
_entity_poly.type
_entity_poly.pdbx_seq_one_letter_code
_entity_poly.pdbx_strand_id
1 'polypeptide(L)'
;IHMTKGIIEIDGDVNRWPGGQMKNGTIVIHGFLGRLLEGFVLEGVVEDPEDSGVVFPGKYIKYTGDIGLNGKGNLYLDAEANKEKLSSYGELDDEYTSIREYRNL
;
A
#
# COMPACT_ATOMS: atom_id res chain seq x y z
N ILE A 1 12.33 1.77 7.37
CA ILE A 1 13.07 0.56 6.97
C ILE A 1 13.11 -0.41 8.15
N HIS A 2 13.08 -1.73 7.94
CA HIS A 2 13.10 -2.76 9.00
C HIS A 2 12.07 -2.60 10.12
N MET A 3 10.90 -2.03 9.79
CA MET A 3 9.83 -1.85 10.77
C MET A 3 9.29 -3.20 11.22
N THR A 4 9.06 -3.37 12.52
CA THR A 4 8.58 -4.63 13.12
C THR A 4 7.23 -4.50 13.84
N LYS A 5 6.83 -3.29 14.23
CA LYS A 5 5.55 -2.97 14.87
C LYS A 5 5.37 -1.44 14.96
N GLY A 6 4.20 -1.01 15.39
CA GLY A 6 3.87 0.39 15.64
C GLY A 6 3.27 1.08 14.41
N ILE A 7 3.08 2.39 14.53
CA ILE A 7 2.51 3.26 13.50
C ILE A 7 3.51 4.38 13.21
N ILE A 8 3.71 4.70 11.93
CA ILE A 8 4.44 5.88 11.47
C ILE A 8 3.50 6.65 10.56
N GLU A 9 3.20 7.89 10.93
CA GLU A 9 2.44 8.82 10.09
C GLU A 9 3.38 9.88 9.51
N ILE A 10 3.19 10.19 8.23
CA ILE A 10 3.97 11.18 7.50
C ILE A 10 2.98 12.15 6.84
N ASP A 11 2.89 13.36 7.39
CA ASP A 11 1.99 14.42 6.90
C ASP A 11 2.41 15.01 5.54
N GLY A 12 3.64 14.74 5.10
CA GLY A 12 4.23 15.28 3.88
C GLY A 12 4.59 14.22 2.84
N ASP A 13 5.35 14.66 1.84
CA ASP A 13 5.75 13.82 0.73
C ASP A 13 6.92 12.89 1.07
N VAL A 14 6.94 11.73 0.41
CA VAL A 14 8.01 10.74 0.51
C VAL A 14 8.61 10.50 -0.87
N ASN A 15 9.92 10.72 -0.98
CA ASN A 15 10.62 10.55 -2.27
C ASN A 15 10.58 9.08 -2.74
N ARG A 16 11.05 8.13 -1.93
CA ARG A 16 11.10 6.71 -2.32
C ARG A 16 11.18 5.72 -1.15
N TRP A 17 10.72 4.51 -1.43
CA TRP A 17 10.94 3.28 -0.67
C TRP A 17 10.50 3.27 0.81
N PRO A 18 9.29 3.76 1.13
CA PRO A 18 8.74 3.58 2.46
C PRO A 18 8.61 2.10 2.79
N GLY A 19 8.79 1.75 4.07
CA GLY A 19 8.56 0.37 4.54
C GLY A 19 9.52 -0.69 3.98
N GLY A 20 10.63 -0.31 3.34
CA GLY A 20 11.61 -1.29 2.86
C GLY A 20 12.03 -2.26 3.95
N GLN A 21 12.01 -3.55 3.63
CA GLN A 21 12.33 -4.65 4.53
C GLN A 21 11.47 -4.69 5.81
N MET A 22 10.28 -4.07 5.81
CA MET A 22 9.37 -4.14 6.95
C MET A 22 8.80 -5.54 7.13
N LYS A 23 8.67 -5.96 8.39
CA LYS A 23 8.09 -7.26 8.78
C LYS A 23 6.64 -7.12 9.19
N ASN A 24 6.29 -6.03 9.88
CA ASN A 24 4.94 -5.72 10.37
C ASN A 24 4.89 -4.22 10.76
N GLY A 25 3.74 -3.76 11.26
CA GLY A 25 3.45 -2.36 11.57
C GLY A 25 2.79 -1.62 10.42
N THR A 26 2.46 -0.37 10.66
CA THR A 26 1.67 0.46 9.73
C THR A 26 2.39 1.76 9.42
N ILE A 27 2.46 2.10 8.13
CA ILE A 27 2.95 3.39 7.65
C ILE A 27 1.81 4.07 6.90
N VAL A 28 1.53 5.33 7.26
CA VAL A 28 0.53 6.18 6.60
C VAL A 28 1.24 7.39 6.01
N ILE A 29 1.01 7.66 4.73
CA ILE A 29 1.57 8.80 4.00
C ILE A 29 0.41 9.65 3.50
N HIS A 30 0.26 10.84 4.08
CA HIS A 30 -0.77 11.81 3.71
C HIS A 30 -0.38 12.66 2.49
N GLY A 31 0.90 12.63 2.09
CA GLY A 31 1.41 13.30 0.89
C GLY A 31 1.61 12.38 -0.32
N PHE A 32 2.37 12.88 -1.28
CA PHE A 32 2.76 12.15 -2.49
C PHE A 32 3.90 11.16 -2.21
N LEU A 33 3.79 9.94 -2.75
CA LEU A 33 4.88 8.98 -2.81
C LEU A 33 5.43 8.89 -4.23
N GLY A 34 6.69 9.29 -4.40
CA GLY A 34 7.41 9.16 -5.67
C GLY A 34 7.53 7.70 -6.12
N ARG A 35 8.44 6.94 -5.49
CA ARG A 35 8.69 5.53 -5.88
C ARG A 35 8.32 4.52 -4.79
N LEU A 36 7.35 3.66 -5.10
CA LEU A 36 7.01 2.48 -4.31
C LEU A 36 8.01 1.34 -4.55
N LEU A 37 8.21 0.48 -3.54
CA LEU A 37 8.96 -0.77 -3.68
C LEU A 37 8.06 -1.85 -4.29
N GLU A 38 8.59 -2.63 -5.24
CA GLU A 38 7.88 -3.73 -5.92
C GLU A 38 7.45 -4.85 -4.95
N GLY A 39 8.05 -4.91 -3.76
CA GLY A 39 7.68 -5.85 -2.70
C GLY A 39 6.37 -5.52 -1.97
N PHE A 40 5.63 -4.51 -2.40
CA PHE A 40 4.31 -4.17 -1.87
C PHE A 40 3.21 -4.63 -2.83
N VAL A 41 2.27 -5.39 -2.29
CA VAL A 41 1.09 -5.88 -3.00
C VAL A 41 -0.07 -4.93 -2.74
N LEU A 42 -0.80 -4.52 -3.77
CA LEU A 42 -2.01 -3.74 -3.58
C LEU A 42 -3.13 -4.59 -3.01
N GLU A 43 -3.83 -4.04 -2.04
CA GLU A 43 -5.08 -4.58 -1.51
C GLU A 43 -6.32 -3.85 -2.06
N GLY A 44 -6.22 -2.56 -2.35
CA GLY A 44 -7.30 -1.75 -2.90
C GLY A 44 -7.36 -0.35 -2.31
N VAL A 45 -8.49 0.32 -2.49
CA VAL A 45 -8.76 1.62 -1.86
C VAL A 45 -9.68 1.42 -0.64
N VAL A 46 -9.33 2.03 0.48
CA VAL A 46 -10.07 1.96 1.75
C VAL A 46 -10.39 3.37 2.26
N GLU A 47 -11.45 3.49 3.04
CA GLU A 47 -11.86 4.74 3.70
C GLU A 47 -11.73 4.59 5.21
N ASP A 48 -11.21 5.64 5.85
CA ASP A 48 -10.98 5.75 7.30
C ASP A 48 -10.37 4.49 7.94
N PRO A 49 -9.22 3.98 7.44
CA PRO A 49 -8.61 2.77 7.99
C PRO A 49 -8.25 2.95 9.48
N GLU A 50 -8.43 1.90 10.25
CA GLU A 50 -8.06 1.84 11.66
C GLU A 50 -6.94 0.82 11.89
N ASP A 51 -5.94 1.20 12.68
CA ASP A 51 -4.95 0.27 13.24
C ASP A 51 -4.71 0.58 14.73
N SER A 52 -4.76 -0.44 15.56
CA SER A 52 -4.44 -0.36 16.99
C SER A 52 -5.23 0.74 17.75
N GLY A 53 -6.49 0.98 17.35
CA GLY A 53 -7.36 1.99 17.92
C GLY A 53 -7.13 3.42 17.42
N VAL A 54 -6.24 3.61 16.45
CA VAL A 54 -6.00 4.88 15.76
C VAL A 54 -6.69 4.84 14.40
N VAL A 55 -7.60 5.78 14.16
CA VAL A 55 -8.28 5.97 12.88
C VAL A 55 -7.52 7.01 12.07
N PHE A 56 -7.22 6.70 10.82
CA PHE A 56 -6.61 7.63 9.87
C PHE A 56 -7.72 8.15 8.94
N PRO A 57 -8.27 9.34 9.18
CA PRO A 57 -9.37 9.85 8.36
C PRO A 57 -8.92 10.09 6.92
N GLY A 58 -9.78 9.79 5.96
CA GLY A 58 -9.53 9.98 4.53
C GLY A 58 -9.60 8.69 3.71
N LYS A 59 -9.22 8.79 2.45
CA LYS A 59 -9.28 7.69 1.48
C LYS A 59 -7.86 7.31 1.08
N TYR A 60 -7.53 6.02 1.22
CA TYR A 60 -6.17 5.55 1.07
C TYR A 60 -6.07 4.38 0.10
N ILE A 61 -5.01 4.37 -0.70
CA ILE A 61 -4.54 3.19 -1.41
C ILE A 61 -3.79 2.32 -0.42
N LYS A 62 -4.30 1.12 -0.17
CA LYS A 62 -3.71 0.17 0.77
C LYS A 62 -2.80 -0.81 0.03
N TYR A 63 -1.61 -0.99 0.59
CA TYR A 63 -0.68 -2.04 0.22
C TYR A 63 -0.28 -2.89 1.43
N THR A 64 0.07 -4.16 1.17
CA THR A 64 0.66 -5.09 2.13
C THR A 64 2.08 -5.46 1.68
N GLY A 65 3.07 -5.39 2.58
CA GLY A 65 4.46 -5.72 2.26
C GLY A 65 5.38 -5.60 3.48
N ASP A 66 6.69 -5.69 3.36
CA ASP A 66 7.48 -5.99 2.16
C ASP A 66 7.62 -7.51 2.00
N ILE A 67 7.04 -8.08 0.94
CA ILE A 67 7.03 -9.53 0.70
C ILE A 67 8.43 -10.09 0.42
N GLY A 68 9.40 -9.24 0.03
CA GLY A 68 10.79 -9.64 -0.19
C GLY A 68 11.44 -10.25 1.06
N LEU A 69 10.86 -10.01 2.24
CA LEU A 69 11.26 -10.62 3.50
C LEU A 69 10.07 -11.24 4.27
N ASN A 70 9.03 -11.72 3.58
CA ASN A 70 7.79 -12.24 4.17
C ASN A 70 7.12 -11.23 5.12
N GLY A 71 7.25 -9.93 4.84
CA GLY A 71 6.60 -8.87 5.59
C GLY A 71 5.10 -8.83 5.37
N LYS A 72 4.37 -8.41 6.41
CA LYS A 72 2.91 -8.23 6.42
C LYS A 72 2.52 -6.87 6.97
N GLY A 73 3.37 -5.88 6.80
CA GLY A 73 3.11 -4.51 7.21
C GLY A 73 2.13 -3.83 6.26
N ASN A 74 1.40 -2.87 6.82
CA ASN A 74 0.46 -2.04 6.07
C ASN A 74 1.15 -0.76 5.60
N LEU A 75 0.89 -0.38 4.35
CA LEU A 75 1.24 0.92 3.81
C LEU A 75 -0.01 1.56 3.23
N TYR A 76 -0.38 2.73 3.77
CA TYR A 76 -1.51 3.53 3.31
C TYR A 76 -0.96 4.80 2.63
N LEU A 77 -1.38 5.03 1.40
CA LEU A 77 -1.06 6.25 0.64
C LEU A 77 -2.33 7.06 0.42
N ASP A 78 -2.31 8.36 0.61
CA ASP A 78 -3.44 9.23 0.24
C ASP A 78 -3.85 8.97 -1.22
N ALA A 79 -5.14 8.66 -1.42
CA ALA A 79 -5.65 8.19 -2.71
C ALA A 79 -5.71 9.28 -3.78
N GLU A 80 -5.95 10.54 -3.40
CA GLU A 80 -6.00 11.64 -4.36
C GLU A 80 -4.59 12.05 -4.78
N ALA A 81 -3.68 12.20 -3.82
CA ALA A 81 -2.29 12.55 -4.06
C ALA A 81 -1.57 11.48 -4.91
N ASN A 82 -1.96 10.20 -4.78
CA ASN A 82 -1.31 9.07 -5.45
C ASN A 82 -2.18 8.40 -6.51
N LYS A 83 -3.19 9.08 -7.06
CA LYS A 83 -4.13 8.53 -8.06
C LYS A 83 -3.46 7.94 -9.31
N GLU A 84 -2.27 8.39 -9.67
CA GLU A 84 -1.47 7.81 -10.76
C GLU A 84 -1.14 6.33 -10.53
N LYS A 85 -1.05 5.91 -9.26
CA LYS A 85 -0.82 4.51 -8.91
C LYS A 85 -2.06 3.66 -9.19
N LEU A 86 -3.26 4.27 -9.22
CA LEU A 86 -4.51 3.59 -9.59
C LEU A 86 -4.63 3.34 -11.10
N SER A 87 -4.02 4.16 -11.96
CA SER A 87 -4.14 4.01 -13.42
C SER A 87 -3.42 2.79 -14.00
N SER A 88 -2.38 2.26 -13.34
CA SER A 88 -1.78 0.98 -13.74
C SER A 88 -2.64 -0.24 -13.38
N TYR A 89 -3.70 -0.09 -12.58
CA TYR A 89 -4.59 -1.20 -12.21
C TYR A 89 -5.58 -1.58 -13.28
N GLY A 90 -6.06 -0.62 -14.09
CA GLY A 90 -7.01 -0.93 -15.16
C GLY A 90 -6.48 -1.95 -16.16
N GLU A 91 -5.18 -1.89 -16.48
CA GLU A 91 -4.56 -2.84 -17.43
C GLU A 91 -4.14 -4.16 -16.77
N LEU A 92 -3.72 -4.15 -15.50
CA LEU A 92 -3.25 -5.35 -14.79
C LEU A 92 -4.39 -6.20 -14.21
N ASP A 93 -5.48 -5.59 -13.71
CA ASP A 93 -6.65 -6.35 -13.21
C ASP A 93 -7.40 -7.04 -14.33
N ASP A 94 -7.51 -6.43 -15.52
CA ASP A 94 -8.11 -7.06 -16.70
C ASP A 94 -7.30 -8.30 -17.12
N GLU A 95 -5.97 -8.19 -17.14
CA GLU A 95 -5.10 -9.32 -17.41
C GLU A 95 -5.23 -10.37 -16.30
N TYR A 96 -5.08 -10.02 -15.02
CA TYR A 96 -5.10 -10.98 -13.90
C TYR A 96 -6.45 -11.66 -13.66
N THR A 97 -7.56 -10.93 -13.87
CA THR A 97 -8.93 -11.47 -13.82
C THR A 97 -9.13 -12.47 -14.94
N SER A 98 -8.68 -12.15 -16.17
CA SER A 98 -8.77 -13.09 -17.29
C SER A 98 -8.02 -14.41 -17.02
N ILE A 99 -6.77 -14.37 -16.50
CA ILE A 99 -6.00 -15.59 -16.19
C ILE A 99 -6.58 -16.37 -15.01
N ARG A 100 -7.21 -15.71 -14.03
CA ARG A 100 -7.92 -16.40 -12.94
C ARG A 100 -9.18 -17.11 -13.42
N GLU A 101 -9.94 -16.51 -14.34
CA GLU A 101 -11.11 -17.16 -14.95
C GLU A 101 -10.69 -18.37 -15.79
N TYR A 102 -9.61 -18.28 -16.57
CA TYR A 102 -9.07 -19.41 -17.35
C TYR A 102 -8.57 -20.58 -16.51
N ARG A 103 -8.08 -20.34 -15.29
CA ARG A 103 -7.59 -21.41 -14.40
C ARG A 103 -8.69 -22.17 -13.67
N ASN A 104 -9.93 -21.67 -13.72
CA ASN A 104 -11.09 -22.27 -13.07
C ASN A 104 -12.08 -22.93 -14.08
N LEU A 105 -11.64 -23.15 -15.33
CA LEU A 105 -12.30 -23.95 -16.37
C LEU A 105 -11.49 -25.23 -16.64
#